data_AF-A0A8T2JKC7-F1
#
_entry.id   AF-A0A8T2JKC7-F1
#
_cell.length_a   1.000
_cell.length_b   1.000
_cell.length_c   1.000
_cell.angle_alpha   90.00
_cell.angle_beta   90.00
_cell.angle_gamma   90.00
#
_symmetry.space_group_name_H-M   'P 1'
#
loop_
_entity.id
_entity.type
_entity.pdbx_description
1 polymer ?
#
loop_
_entity_poly.entity_id
_entity_poly.type
_entity_poly.pdbx_seq_one_letter_code
_entity_poly.pdbx_strand_id
1 'polypeptide(L)'
;MATKAGAFLIYISSDYVFDGTSPPYREDSMPNPMNLYGKTKLEGERAVLKNHEGAVVLRVPVLYGDIEKISESAVTILFEKVQFSNKLANMDNWLQRFPTYVKDVASVCLQLTERKFEVRAIV
;
A
#
# COMPACT_ATOMS: atom_id res chain seq x y z
N MET A 1 9.65 -17.64 8.04
CA MET A 1 8.76 -18.80 7.74
C MET A 1 8.55 -18.98 6.25
N ALA A 2 8.18 -17.94 5.49
CA ALA A 2 8.03 -18.02 4.02
C ALA A 2 9.27 -18.60 3.30
N THR A 3 10.48 -18.15 3.65
CA THR A 3 11.74 -18.68 3.06
C THR A 3 11.90 -20.18 3.29
N LYS A 4 11.60 -20.65 4.51
CA LYS A 4 11.69 -22.07 4.87
C LYS A 4 10.64 -22.92 4.15
N ALA A 5 9.49 -22.32 3.82
CA ALA A 5 8.40 -22.98 3.10
C ALA A 5 8.53 -22.88 1.56
N GLY A 6 9.54 -22.17 1.04
CA GLY A 6 9.66 -21.91 -0.41
C GLY A 6 8.50 -21.11 -1.01
N ALA A 7 7.74 -20.39 -0.17
CA ALA A 7 6.55 -19.65 -0.59
C ALA A 7 6.91 -18.35 -1.30
N PHE A 8 6.12 -17.93 -2.29
CA PHE A 8 6.23 -16.60 -2.87
C PHE A 8 5.67 -15.54 -1.90
N LEU A 9 6.49 -14.55 -1.54
CA LEU A 9 6.13 -13.52 -0.57
C LEU A 9 5.92 -12.17 -1.26
N ILE A 10 4.69 -11.62 -1.15
CA ILE A 10 4.38 -10.23 -1.48
C ILE A 10 4.21 -9.45 -0.17
N TYR A 11 5.03 -8.42 0.04
CA TYR A 11 4.96 -7.52 1.19
C TYR A 11 4.25 -6.22 0.81
N ILE A 12 3.09 -5.95 1.42
CA ILE A 12 2.34 -4.71 1.19
C ILE A 12 2.95 -3.56 2.00
N SER A 13 3.56 -2.63 1.29
CA SER A 13 4.13 -1.39 1.81
C SER A 13 3.23 -0.19 1.53
N SER A 14 3.72 1.03 1.70
CA SER A 14 2.96 2.27 1.56
C SER A 14 3.76 3.35 0.84
N ASP A 15 3.06 4.26 0.18
CA ASP A 15 3.60 5.55 -0.31
C ASP A 15 4.19 6.43 0.81
N TYR A 16 3.84 6.20 2.08
CA TYR A 16 4.40 6.91 3.24
C TYR A 16 5.89 6.67 3.47
N VAL A 17 6.52 5.76 2.71
CA VAL A 17 7.98 5.62 2.68
C VAL A 17 8.68 6.81 1.98
N PHE A 18 7.92 7.65 1.26
CA PHE A 18 8.39 8.86 0.61
C PHE A 18 7.99 10.13 1.36
N ASP A 19 8.66 11.25 1.07
CA ASP A 19 8.39 12.55 1.70
C ASP A 19 7.31 13.39 0.98
N GLY A 20 6.94 13.01 -0.25
CA GLY A 20 5.94 13.70 -1.05
C GLY A 20 6.43 15.00 -1.73
N THR A 21 7.73 15.28 -1.72
CA THR A 21 8.31 16.53 -2.26
C THR A 21 8.57 16.51 -3.77
N SER A 22 8.74 15.32 -4.37
CA SER A 22 9.09 15.18 -5.80
C SER A 22 8.29 14.07 -6.52
N PRO A 23 6.95 14.13 -6.52
CA PRO A 23 6.14 13.16 -7.26
C PRO A 23 6.28 13.34 -8.79
N PRO A 24 6.12 12.27 -9.61
CA PRO A 24 5.83 10.91 -9.19
C PRO A 24 7.07 10.14 -8.73
N TYR A 25 6.90 9.28 -7.73
CA TYR A 25 7.95 8.38 -7.26
C TYR A 25 7.95 7.09 -8.08
N ARG A 26 9.14 6.71 -8.56
CA ARG A 26 9.40 5.42 -9.21
C ARG A 26 9.81 4.38 -8.16
N GLU A 27 9.82 3.11 -8.53
CA GLU A 27 10.21 2.00 -7.64
C GLU A 27 11.65 2.13 -7.13
N ASP A 28 12.54 2.69 -7.96
CA ASP A 28 13.95 2.97 -7.69
C ASP A 28 14.20 4.34 -7.03
N SER A 29 13.16 5.14 -6.80
CA SER A 29 13.30 6.41 -6.08
C SER A 29 13.71 6.18 -4.62
N MET A 30 14.59 7.03 -4.11
CA MET A 30 15.10 6.93 -2.73
C MET A 30 13.99 7.21 -1.71
N PRO A 31 13.69 6.28 -0.78
CA PRO A 31 12.71 6.51 0.28
C PRO A 31 13.21 7.54 1.30
N ASN A 32 12.31 8.39 1.79
CA ASN A 32 12.56 9.40 2.82
C ASN A 32 11.31 9.58 3.72
N PRO A 33 11.03 8.64 4.65
CA PRO A 33 9.78 8.64 5.40
C PRO A 33 9.72 9.76 6.45
N MET A 34 8.63 10.54 6.41
CA MET A 34 8.42 11.70 7.29
C MET A 34 7.77 11.36 8.64
N ASN A 35 7.25 10.15 8.82
CA ASN A 35 6.60 9.72 10.05
C ASN A 35 6.99 8.29 10.46
N LEU A 36 6.64 7.90 11.68
CA LEU A 36 7.00 6.59 12.23
C LEU A 36 6.37 5.44 11.43
N TYR A 37 5.15 5.60 10.92
CA TYR A 37 4.49 4.59 10.09
C TYR A 37 5.27 4.31 8.79
N GLY A 38 5.71 5.37 8.09
CA GLY A 38 6.56 5.24 6.91
C GLY A 38 7.90 4.57 7.22
N LYS A 39 8.51 4.90 8.36
CA LYS A 39 9.76 4.28 8.82
C LYS A 39 9.60 2.78 9.05
N THR A 40 8.56 2.37 9.77
CA THR A 40 8.32 0.94 10.05
C THR A 40 8.02 0.14 8.78
N LYS A 41 7.30 0.74 7.81
CA LYS A 41 7.09 0.15 6.48
C LYS A 41 8.42 -0.04 5.73
N LEU A 42 9.27 0.99 5.67
CA LEU A 42 10.57 0.91 5.02
C LEU A 42 11.51 -0.12 5.68
N GLU A 43 11.51 -0.19 7.01
CA GLU A 43 12.25 -1.22 7.74
C GLU A 43 11.75 -2.63 7.43
N GLY A 44 10.42 -2.79 7.31
CA GLY A 44 9.80 -4.02 6.86
C GLY A 44 10.21 -4.43 5.44
N GLU A 45 10.23 -3.49 4.49
CA GLU A 45 10.73 -3.73 3.13
C GLU A 45 12.16 -4.27 3.16
N ARG A 46 13.05 -3.59 3.90
CA ARG A 46 14.46 -4.00 4.05
C ARG A 46 14.59 -5.37 4.69
N ALA A 47 13.80 -5.65 5.72
CA ALA A 47 13.81 -6.95 6.39
C ALA A 47 13.35 -8.08 5.46
N VAL A 48 12.29 -7.86 4.67
CA VAL A 48 11.80 -8.86 3.71
C VAL A 48 12.82 -9.11 2.61
N LEU A 49 13.30 -8.06 1.95
CA LEU A 49 14.24 -8.19 0.83
C LEU A 49 15.59 -8.78 1.25
N LYS A 50 16.03 -8.54 2.49
CA LYS A 50 17.25 -9.13 3.04
C LYS A 50 17.12 -10.63 3.32
N ASN A 51 15.94 -11.11 3.71
CA ASN A 51 15.76 -12.47 4.27
C ASN A 51 14.98 -13.43 3.35
N HIS A 52 14.44 -12.94 2.22
CA HIS A 52 13.63 -13.73 1.31
C HIS A 52 13.94 -13.37 -0.14
N GLU A 53 14.87 -14.12 -0.73
CA GLU A 53 15.22 -13.97 -2.15
C GLU A 53 13.98 -14.23 -3.03
N GLY A 54 13.73 -13.31 -3.96
CA GLY A 54 12.55 -13.35 -4.82
C GLY A 54 11.26 -12.85 -4.18
N ALA A 55 11.29 -12.26 -2.97
CA ALA A 55 10.17 -11.51 -2.45
C ALA A 55 9.90 -10.26 -3.30
N VAL A 56 8.63 -9.83 -3.32
CA VAL A 56 8.19 -8.59 -3.96
C VAL A 56 7.66 -7.65 -2.90
N VAL A 57 8.02 -6.37 -3.00
CA VAL A 57 7.43 -5.27 -2.23
C VAL A 57 6.44 -4.54 -3.13
N LEU A 58 5.18 -4.44 -2.68
CA LEU A 58 4.14 -3.68 -3.38
C LEU A 58 3.74 -2.47 -2.53
N ARG A 59 4.17 -1.27 -2.93
CA ARG A 59 3.80 0.00 -2.28
C ARG A 59 2.45 0.45 -2.81
N VAL A 60 1.48 0.69 -1.92
CA VAL A 60 0.14 1.18 -2.27
C VAL A 60 -0.15 2.50 -1.56
N PRO A 61 -0.95 3.40 -2.16
CA PRO A 61 -1.40 4.62 -1.51
C PRO A 61 -2.58 4.34 -0.56
N VAL A 62 -3.30 5.38 -0.14
CA VAL A 62 -4.47 5.25 0.76
C VAL A 62 -5.53 4.33 0.16
N LEU A 63 -5.99 3.37 0.96
CA LEU A 63 -6.93 2.33 0.53
C LEU A 63 -8.37 2.64 0.94
N TYR A 64 -9.32 2.20 0.11
CA TYR A 64 -10.75 2.14 0.44
C TYR A 64 -11.38 0.87 -0.16
N GLY A 65 -12.53 0.46 0.36
CA GLY A 65 -13.10 -0.83 0.04
C GLY A 65 -14.52 -1.03 0.51
N ASP A 66 -15.01 -2.25 0.32
CA ASP A 66 -16.17 -2.74 1.07
C ASP A 66 -15.73 -2.84 2.55
N ILE A 67 -16.51 -2.24 3.46
CA ILE A 67 -16.13 -2.03 4.87
C ILE A 67 -17.17 -2.64 5.82
N GLU A 68 -16.71 -3.13 6.98
CA GLU A 68 -17.57 -3.50 8.10
C GLU A 68 -17.88 -2.29 8.98
N LYS A 69 -16.90 -1.38 9.11
CA LYS A 69 -17.03 -0.13 9.87
C LYS A 69 -16.51 1.04 9.05
N ILE A 70 -17.23 2.16 9.11
CA ILE A 70 -16.87 3.41 8.41
C ILE A 70 -15.45 3.90 8.73
N SER A 71 -14.94 3.61 9.93
CA SER A 71 -13.59 4.00 10.37
C SER A 71 -12.45 3.12 9.85
N GLU A 72 -12.72 2.08 9.07
CA GLU A 72 -11.67 1.18 8.54
C GLU A 72 -10.83 1.82 7.44
N SER A 73 -11.36 2.81 6.73
CA SER A 73 -10.63 3.58 5.74
C SER A 73 -10.67 5.07 6.04
N ALA A 74 -9.52 5.72 5.83
CA ALA A 74 -9.39 7.17 5.90
C ALA A 74 -10.24 7.89 4.84
N VAL A 75 -10.73 7.17 3.82
CA VAL A 75 -11.66 7.68 2.80
C VAL A 75 -13.10 7.53 3.28
N THR A 76 -13.50 6.34 3.73
CA THR A 76 -14.89 6.06 4.11
C THR A 76 -15.33 6.82 5.35
N ILE A 77 -14.41 7.12 6.27
CA ILE A 77 -14.70 7.88 7.50
C ILE A 77 -15.27 9.28 7.22
N LEU A 78 -15.05 9.81 6.01
CA LEU A 78 -15.61 11.09 5.59
C LEU A 78 -17.13 11.04 5.35
N PHE A 79 -17.70 9.85 5.17
CA PHE A 79 -19.11 9.67 4.80
C PHE A 79 -20.07 10.33 5.79
N GLU A 80 -19.85 10.17 7.10
CA GLU A 80 -20.72 10.78 8.12
C GLU A 80 -20.72 12.31 8.01
N LYS A 81 -19.55 12.92 7.80
CA LYS A 81 -19.43 14.37 7.65
C LYS A 81 -20.06 14.88 6.35
N VAL A 82 -20.10 14.07 5.30
CA VAL A 82 -20.73 14.40 4.02
C VAL A 82 -22.25 14.23 4.10
N GLN A 83 -22.73 13.17 4.74
CA GLN A 83 -24.17 12.88 4.88
C GLN A 83 -24.90 13.89 5.78
N PHE A 84 -24.30 14.26 6.91
CA PHE A 84 -24.96 15.12 7.89
C PHE A 84 -24.57 16.60 7.68
N SER A 85 -25.29 17.27 6.77
CA SER A 85 -25.09 18.67 6.39
C SER A 85 -25.57 19.71 7.41
N ASN A 86 -25.94 19.30 8.63
CA ASN A 86 -26.46 20.19 9.65
C ASN A 86 -25.37 21.00 10.38
N LYS A 87 -24.09 20.71 10.10
CA LYS A 87 -22.94 21.45 10.63
C LYS A 87 -21.88 21.60 9.54
N LEU A 88 -21.20 22.74 9.55
CA LEU A 88 -20.02 22.96 8.73
C LEU A 88 -18.92 21.97 9.16
N ALA A 89 -18.38 21.22 8.20
CA ALA A 89 -17.29 20.28 8.42
C ALA A 89 -16.02 20.75 7.68
N ASN A 90 -14.96 21.06 8.42
CA ASN A 90 -13.66 21.36 7.83
C ASN A 90 -13.05 20.08 7.25
N MET A 91 -12.55 20.18 6.02
CA MET A 91 -11.90 19.10 5.27
C MET A 91 -10.53 19.56 4.80
N ASP A 92 -9.58 18.63 4.74
CA ASP A 92 -8.25 18.87 4.18
C ASP A 92 -8.36 19.12 2.67
N ASN A 93 -7.69 20.17 2.19
CA ASN A 93 -7.55 20.49 0.77
C ASN A 93 -6.10 20.84 0.39
N TRP A 94 -5.13 20.44 1.21
CA TRP A 94 -3.70 20.65 1.00
C TRP A 94 -2.99 19.36 0.60
N LEU A 95 -3.32 18.24 1.27
CA LEU A 95 -2.67 16.96 1.02
C LEU A 95 -3.23 16.26 -0.22
N GLN A 96 -2.38 16.06 -1.23
CA GLN A 96 -2.72 15.22 -2.38
C GLN A 96 -2.67 13.73 -2.00
N ARG A 97 -3.70 12.98 -2.41
CA ARG A 97 -3.87 11.56 -2.15
C ARG A 97 -4.42 10.86 -3.39
N PHE A 98 -4.16 9.56 -3.51
CA PHE A 98 -4.67 8.72 -4.60
C PHE A 98 -5.46 7.53 -4.01
N PRO A 99 -6.75 7.71 -3.67
CA PRO A 99 -7.58 6.62 -3.16
C PRO A 99 -7.56 5.41 -4.11
N THR A 100 -7.16 4.25 -3.59
CA THR A 100 -7.06 3.01 -4.36
C THR A 100 -7.99 1.96 -3.79
N TYR A 101 -8.79 1.33 -4.66
CA TYR A 101 -9.75 0.32 -4.25
C TYR A 101 -9.03 -0.98 -3.92
N VAL A 102 -9.39 -1.61 -2.79
CA VAL A 102 -8.73 -2.85 -2.34
C VAL A 102 -8.85 -4.01 -3.34
N LYS A 103 -9.92 -4.07 -4.16
CA LYS A 103 -10.05 -5.12 -5.19
C LYS A 103 -9.06 -4.94 -6.33
N ASP A 104 -8.66 -3.72 -6.64
CA ASP A 104 -7.64 -3.44 -7.66
C ASP A 104 -6.28 -3.94 -7.18
N VAL A 105 -5.93 -3.63 -5.93
CA VAL A 105 -4.71 -4.15 -5.29
C VAL A 105 -4.73 -5.68 -5.21
N ALA A 106 -5.88 -6.28 -4.87
CA ALA A 106 -6.03 -7.72 -4.84
C ALA A 106 -5.82 -8.34 -6.24
N SER A 107 -6.34 -7.72 -7.29
CA SER A 107 -6.11 -8.15 -8.68
C SER A 107 -4.63 -8.07 -9.05
N VAL A 108 -3.93 -6.99 -8.68
CA VAL A 108 -2.48 -6.87 -8.90
C VAL A 108 -1.70 -7.97 -8.17
N CYS A 109 -2.04 -8.27 -6.91
CA CYS A 109 -1.42 -9.37 -6.16
C CYS A 109 -1.62 -10.73 -6.84
N LEU A 110 -2.82 -10.99 -7.36
CA LEU A 110 -3.11 -12.21 -8.10
C LEU A 110 -2.25 -12.28 -9.39
N GLN A 111 -2.24 -11.22 -10.19
CA GLN A 111 -1.45 -11.15 -11.43
C GLN A 111 0.06 -11.32 -11.17
N LEU A 112 0.59 -10.73 -10.10
CA LEU A 112 1.99 -10.92 -9.70
C LEU A 112 2.28 -12.38 -9.34
N THR A 113 1.34 -13.04 -8.67
CA THR A 113 1.45 -14.44 -8.28
C THR A 113 1.42 -15.35 -9.51
N GLU A 114 0.43 -15.17 -10.39
CA GLU A 114 0.29 -15.94 -11.64
C GLU A 114 1.53 -15.83 -12.51
N ARG A 115 2.01 -14.61 -12.77
CA ARG A 115 3.24 -14.38 -13.57
C ARG A 115 4.46 -15.06 -12.96
N LYS A 116 4.58 -15.10 -11.63
CA LYS A 116 5.71 -15.75 -10.95
C LYS A 116 5.71 -17.26 -11.18
N PHE A 117 4.55 -17.89 -11.28
CA PHE A 117 4.41 -19.32 -11.51
C PHE A 117 4.44 -19.70 -13.00
N GLU A 118 3.93 -18.85 -13.89
CA GLU A 118 4.07 -19.02 -15.34
C GLU A 118 5.54 -19.05 -15.78
N VAL A 119 6.35 -18.10 -15.31
CA VAL A 119 7.79 -18.04 -15.63
C VAL A 119 8.55 -19.26 -15.11
N ARG A 120 8.06 -19.94 -14.06
CA ARG A 120 8.66 -21.18 -13.54
C ARG A 120 8.25 -22.44 -14.31
N ALA A 121 7.17 -22.40 -15.10
CA ALA A 121 6.72 -23.55 -15.88
C ALA A 121 7.42 -23.69 -17.25
N ILE A 122 8.14 -22.64 -17.69
CA ILE A 122 8.78 -22.54 -19.00
C ILE A 122 10.30 -22.77 -18.94
N VAL A 123 10.88 -22.86 -17.73
CA VAL A 123 12.31 -23.10 -17.47
C VAL A 123 12.49 -24.45 -16.80
#